data_AF-A0A5K1ELF3-F1
#
_entry.id   AF-A0A5K1ELF3-F1
#
_cell.length_a   1.000
_cell.length_b   1.000
_cell.length_c   1.000
_cell.angle_alpha   90.00
_cell.angle_beta   90.00
_cell.angle_gamma   90.00
#
_symmetry.space_group_name_H-M   'P 1'
#
loop_
_entity.id
_entity.type
_entity.pdbx_description
1 polymer ?
#
loop_
_entity_poly.entity_id
_entity_poly.type
_entity_poly.pdbx_seq_one_letter_code
_entity_poly.pdbx_strand_id
1 'polypeptide(L)'
;TELVEGDSSRKIVEIICRTSWLKSESHCGRIERVLKVHNMQKTLARFEEYREMVKIKAIKLPKKHPRCLADGNELLRFYGTTVTCSLSMNGLSNLCISEKCSVCRIIRHGFSTKKEIKRGIGVFTTSTSGRFYFVVI
;
A
#
# COMPACT_ATOMS: atom_id res chain seq x y z
N THR A 1 -1.02 9.75 10.41
CA THR A 1 -0.28 11.01 10.59
C THR A 1 0.20 11.51 9.26
N GLU A 2 0.08 12.79 8.97
CA GLU A 2 0.68 13.38 7.76
C GLU A 2 2.20 13.48 7.91
N LEU A 3 2.94 13.12 6.87
CA LEU A 3 4.39 13.29 6.79
C LEU A 3 4.66 14.63 6.09
N VAL A 4 5.38 15.52 6.75
CA VAL A 4 5.64 16.88 6.28
C VAL A 4 6.93 16.95 5.46
N GLU A 5 7.11 18.05 4.73
CA GLU A 5 8.36 18.30 4.02
C GLU A 5 9.52 18.37 5.03
N GLY A 6 10.57 17.59 4.79
CA GLY A 6 11.70 17.42 5.71
C GLY A 6 11.79 16.01 6.30
N ASP A 7 10.66 15.30 6.46
CA ASP A 7 10.65 13.93 6.98
C ASP A 7 11.43 12.99 6.06
N SER A 8 12.38 12.24 6.63
CA SER A 8 13.15 11.23 5.89
C SER A 8 12.26 10.18 5.24
N SER A 9 11.21 9.77 5.95
CA SER A 9 10.20 8.82 5.45
C SER A 9 9.42 9.38 4.26
N ARG A 10 9.07 10.67 4.26
CA ARG A 10 8.44 11.33 3.10
C ARG A 10 9.38 11.30 1.89
N LYS A 11 10.65 11.67 2.07
CA LYS A 11 11.65 11.65 0.99
C LYS A 11 11.77 10.27 0.35
N ILE A 12 11.79 9.21 1.15
CA ILE A 12 11.83 7.82 0.65
C ILE A 12 10.59 7.51 -0.20
N VAL A 13 9.39 7.82 0.30
CA VAL A 13 8.13 7.61 -0.45
C VAL A 13 8.13 8.38 -1.77
N GLU A 14 8.56 9.64 -1.75
CA GLU A 14 8.64 10.46 -2.96
C GLU A 14 9.62 9.88 -3.99
N ILE A 15 10.79 9.38 -3.55
CA ILE A 15 11.76 8.73 -4.44
C ILE A 15 11.13 7.49 -5.08
N ILE A 16 10.52 6.59 -4.30
CA ILE A 16 9.92 5.35 -4.83
C ILE A 16 8.84 5.66 -5.87
N CYS A 17 7.99 6.66 -5.60
CA CYS A 17 6.97 7.12 -6.54
C CYS A 17 7.59 7.72 -7.80
N ARG A 18 8.58 8.61 -7.69
CA ARG A 18 9.21 9.28 -8.84
C ARG A 18 10.02 8.31 -9.71
N THR A 19 10.79 7.40 -9.12
CA THR A 19 11.54 6.38 -9.87
C THR A 19 10.62 5.48 -10.69
N SER A 20 9.39 5.23 -10.21
CA SER A 20 8.38 4.50 -10.95
C SER A 20 7.76 5.31 -12.10
N TRP A 21 7.73 6.64 -11.99
CA TRP A 21 7.22 7.57 -13.00
C TRP A 21 8.19 7.89 -14.13
N LEU A 22 9.50 7.89 -13.86
CA LEU A 22 10.55 8.11 -14.88
C LEU A 22 10.52 7.07 -16.02
N LYS A 23 9.77 5.98 -15.86
CA LYS A 23 9.57 4.94 -16.89
C LYS A 23 8.31 5.15 -17.75
N SER A 24 7.50 6.17 -17.47
CA SER A 24 6.28 6.50 -18.22
C SER A 24 6.34 7.94 -18.73
N GLU A 25 6.33 8.14 -20.05
CA GLU A 25 6.48 9.46 -20.72
C GLU A 25 5.34 10.47 -20.45
N SER A 26 4.28 10.10 -19.74
CA SER A 26 3.10 10.93 -19.55
C SER A 26 3.11 11.68 -18.21
N HIS A 27 3.14 13.02 -18.29
CA HIS A 27 2.79 14.01 -17.25
C HIS A 27 2.79 13.48 -15.81
N CYS A 28 3.99 13.50 -15.22
CA CYS A 28 4.25 13.15 -13.83
C CYS A 28 3.45 14.07 -12.88
N GLY A 29 2.48 13.52 -12.15
CA GLY A 29 1.72 14.26 -11.14
C GLY A 29 2.60 14.71 -9.96
N ARG A 30 2.17 15.75 -9.23
CA ARG A 30 2.81 16.17 -7.97
C ARG A 30 2.20 15.39 -6.81
N ILE A 31 3.03 14.90 -5.90
CA ILE A 31 2.56 14.35 -4.61
C ILE A 31 2.07 15.52 -3.77
N GLU A 32 0.75 15.59 -3.54
CA GLU A 32 0.16 16.64 -2.71
C GLU A 32 0.43 16.38 -1.22
N ARG A 33 0.16 15.16 -0.75
CA ARG A 33 0.28 14.76 0.66
C ARG A 33 0.71 13.29 0.79
N VAL A 34 1.35 12.98 1.92
CA VAL A 34 1.69 11.61 2.30
C VAL A 34 1.20 11.36 3.71
N LEU A 35 0.37 10.33 3.90
CA LEU A 35 -0.15 9.96 5.21
C LEU A 35 0.37 8.59 5.62
N LYS A 36 1.01 8.52 6.78
CA LYS A 36 1.35 7.26 7.45
C LYS A 36 0.10 6.69 8.12
N VAL A 37 -0.29 5.49 7.68
CA VAL A 37 -1.35 4.70 8.30
C VAL A 37 -0.80 3.98 9.53
N HIS A 38 -1.49 4.11 10.65
CA HIS A 38 -1.18 3.38 11.87
C HIS A 38 -2.17 2.24 12.03
N ASN A 39 -1.66 1.02 12.03
CA ASN A 39 -2.46 -0.17 12.23
C ASN A 39 -2.45 -0.59 13.70
N MET A 40 -3.51 -1.28 14.14
CA MET A 40 -3.55 -1.88 15.47
C MET A 40 -2.43 -2.92 15.60
N GLN A 41 -1.88 -3.07 16.81
CA GLN A 41 -0.85 -4.08 17.11
C GLN A 41 -1.27 -5.49 16.69
N LYS A 42 -2.54 -5.84 16.85
CA LYS A 42 -3.10 -7.12 16.40
C LYS A 42 -2.96 -7.36 14.89
N THR A 43 -3.11 -6.32 14.07
CA THR A 43 -2.96 -6.40 12.61
C THR A 43 -1.48 -6.59 12.24
N LEU A 44 -0.58 -5.87 12.91
CA LEU A 44 0.87 -6.00 12.70
C LEU A 44 1.35 -7.40 13.11
N ALA A 45 0.91 -7.91 14.27
CA ALA A 45 1.26 -9.25 14.74
C ALA A 45 0.83 -10.34 13.73
N ARG A 46 -0.41 -10.26 13.22
CA ARG A 46 -0.90 -11.19 12.19
C ARG A 46 -0.08 -11.14 10.90
N PHE A 47 0.41 -9.96 10.52
CA PHE A 47 1.27 -9.81 9.35
C PHE A 47 2.61 -10.51 9.56
N GLU A 48 3.27 -10.27 10.69
CA GLU A 48 4.56 -10.91 11.01
C GLU A 48 4.43 -12.43 11.20
N GLU A 49 3.36 -12.90 11.86
CA GLU A 49 3.05 -14.33 11.98
C GLU A 49 2.92 -15.00 10.60
N TYR A 50 2.20 -14.34 9.67
CA TYR A 50 2.05 -14.87 8.32
C TYR A 50 3.37 -14.87 7.56
N ARG A 51 4.18 -13.82 7.70
CA ARG A 51 5.52 -13.71 7.11
C ARG A 51 6.43 -14.85 7.57
N GLU A 52 6.49 -15.10 8.87
CA GLU A 52 7.29 -16.20 9.43
C GLU A 52 6.76 -17.57 9.00
N MET A 53 5.44 -17.75 8.92
CA MET A 53 4.86 -18.97 8.37
C MET A 53 5.30 -19.21 6.92
N VAL A 54 5.37 -18.18 6.07
CA VAL A 54 5.87 -18.30 4.69
C VAL A 54 7.34 -18.73 4.68
N LYS A 55 8.18 -18.16 5.54
CA LYS A 55 9.59 -18.53 5.67
C LYS A 55 9.75 -20.00 6.08
N ILE A 56 9.01 -20.44 7.10
CA ILE A 56 9.00 -21.84 7.57
C ILE A 56 8.56 -22.80 6.46
N LYS A 57 7.51 -22.45 5.70
CA LYS A 57 7.05 -23.26 4.56
C LYS A 57 8.11 -23.33 3.47
N ALA A 58 8.80 -22.23 3.17
CA ALA A 58 9.85 -22.19 2.16
C ALA A 58 11.07 -23.06 2.52
N ILE A 59 11.40 -23.20 3.81
CA ILE A 59 12.47 -24.11 4.27
C ILE A 59 12.15 -25.56 3.90
N LYS A 60 10.88 -25.97 4.01
CA LYS A 60 10.42 -27.34 3.73
C LYS A 60 10.34 -27.67 2.23
N LEU A 61 10.39 -26.66 1.36
CA LEU A 61 10.35 -26.91 -0.09
C LEU A 61 11.69 -27.49 -0.60
N PRO A 62 11.65 -28.47 -1.53
CA PRO A 62 12.84 -28.97 -2.19
C PRO A 62 13.56 -27.87 -2.98
N LYS A 63 12.78 -27.04 -3.69
CA LYS A 63 13.29 -25.86 -4.39
C LYS A 63 13.37 -24.67 -3.43
N LYS A 64 14.57 -24.14 -3.23
CA LYS A 64 14.78 -22.95 -2.40
C LYS A 64 14.39 -21.69 -3.16
N HIS A 65 13.62 -20.83 -2.50
CA HIS A 65 13.23 -19.53 -3.00
C HIS A 65 13.83 -18.46 -2.06
N PRO A 66 14.97 -17.83 -2.43
CA PRO A 66 15.73 -16.96 -1.53
C PRO A 66 14.90 -15.86 -0.86
N ARG A 67 14.00 -15.21 -1.61
CA ARG A 67 13.13 -14.16 -1.06
C ARG A 67 12.14 -14.70 -0.02
N CYS A 68 11.48 -15.82 -0.31
CA CYS A 68 10.58 -16.46 0.66
C CYS A 68 11.30 -16.84 1.96
N LEU A 69 12.59 -17.17 1.90
CA LEU A 69 13.41 -17.52 3.08
C LEU A 69 13.89 -16.30 3.84
N ALA A 70 14.31 -15.25 3.13
CA ALA A 70 14.88 -14.05 3.74
C ALA A 70 13.80 -13.19 4.41
N ASP A 71 12.72 -12.88 3.70
CA ASP A 71 11.75 -11.86 4.10
C ASP A 71 10.29 -12.32 3.97
N GLY A 72 10.03 -13.61 3.72
CA GLY A 72 8.67 -14.10 3.49
C GLY A 72 8.10 -13.67 2.13
N ASN A 73 8.96 -13.26 1.19
CA ASN A 73 8.58 -12.66 -0.08
C ASN A 73 7.73 -11.38 0.11
N GLU A 74 8.08 -10.60 1.14
CA GLU A 74 7.50 -9.29 1.39
C GLU A 74 7.84 -8.34 0.24
N LEU A 75 6.83 -7.63 -0.25
CA LEU A 75 6.99 -6.70 -1.35
C LEU A 75 6.21 -5.43 -1.08
N LEU A 76 6.87 -4.30 -1.27
CA LEU A 76 6.20 -3.01 -1.38
C LEU A 76 5.36 -3.01 -2.65
N ARG A 77 4.09 -2.61 -2.52
CA ARG A 77 3.11 -2.66 -3.61
C ARG A 77 2.24 -1.43 -3.56
N PHE A 78 1.85 -0.96 -4.73
CA PHE A 78 0.91 0.16 -4.85
C PHE A 78 -0.50 -0.36 -5.08
N TYR A 79 -1.45 0.18 -4.33
CA TYR A 79 -2.88 -0.02 -4.55
C TYR A 79 -3.57 1.29 -4.89
N GLY A 80 -4.10 1.36 -6.12
CA GLY A 80 -4.88 2.50 -6.60
C GLY A 80 -6.32 2.47 -6.10
N THR A 81 -6.80 3.57 -5.54
CA THR A 81 -8.18 3.63 -5.04
C THR A 81 -8.77 5.04 -5.11
N THR A 82 -10.00 5.22 -4.62
CA THR A 82 -10.71 6.51 -4.64
C THR A 82 -10.91 7.06 -3.22
N VAL A 83 -10.81 8.38 -3.10
CA VAL A 83 -11.21 9.13 -1.90
C VAL A 83 -12.42 9.99 -2.26
N THR A 84 -13.44 10.00 -1.39
CA THR A 84 -14.67 10.77 -1.61
C THR A 84 -15.00 11.66 -0.41
N CYS A 85 -14.03 11.88 0.46
CA CYS A 85 -14.13 12.75 1.62
C CYS A 85 -12.92 13.69 1.66
N SER A 86 -12.98 14.69 2.52
CA SER A 86 -11.93 15.67 2.75
C SER A 86 -10.80 15.16 3.65
N LEU A 87 -10.43 13.87 3.51
CA LEU A 87 -9.35 13.27 4.29
C LEU A 87 -8.09 14.12 4.13
N SER A 88 -7.53 14.59 5.25
CA SER A 88 -6.34 15.46 5.28
C SER A 88 -6.53 16.90 4.77
N MET A 89 -7.76 17.37 4.55
CA MET A 89 -8.00 18.81 4.42
C MET A 89 -7.91 19.44 5.82
N ASN A 90 -7.11 20.48 5.96
CA ASN A 90 -6.91 21.25 7.19
C ASN A 90 -6.28 20.46 8.37
N GLY A 91 -5.42 19.46 8.09
CA GLY A 91 -4.74 18.68 9.12
C GLY A 91 -5.60 17.64 9.83
N LEU A 92 -6.86 17.46 9.40
CA LEU A 92 -7.76 16.44 9.94
C LEU A 92 -7.43 15.06 9.35
N SER A 93 -6.97 14.13 10.19
CA SER A 93 -6.67 12.74 9.79
C SER A 93 -7.80 11.75 10.13
N ASN A 94 -9.01 12.23 10.36
CA ASN A 94 -10.14 11.38 10.74
C ASN A 94 -10.71 10.63 9.54
N LEU A 95 -10.94 9.34 9.71
CA LEU A 95 -11.56 8.50 8.70
C LEU A 95 -13.08 8.73 8.71
N CYS A 96 -13.67 8.93 7.53
CA CYS A 96 -15.13 8.98 7.43
C CYS A 96 -15.74 7.57 7.52
N ILE A 97 -17.00 7.50 7.93
CA ILE A 97 -17.77 6.24 7.97
C ILE A 97 -18.43 5.86 6.64
N SER A 98 -18.31 6.72 5.61
CA SER A 98 -18.97 6.49 4.31
C SER A 98 -18.38 5.30 3.58
N GLU A 99 -19.26 4.37 3.16
CA GLU A 99 -18.90 3.20 2.34
C GLU A 99 -18.51 3.56 0.90
N LYS A 100 -18.79 4.79 0.46
CA LYS A 100 -18.37 5.31 -0.85
C LYS A 100 -16.89 5.72 -0.86
N CYS A 101 -16.28 5.96 0.30
CA CYS A 101 -14.87 6.32 0.40
C CYS A 101 -14.00 5.06 0.53
N SER A 102 -13.45 4.61 -0.60
CA SER A 102 -12.65 3.38 -0.64
C SER A 102 -11.40 3.46 0.23
N VAL A 103 -10.70 4.61 0.26
CA VAL A 103 -9.54 4.82 1.16
C VAL A 103 -9.91 4.60 2.61
N CYS A 104 -10.93 5.32 3.13
CA CYS A 104 -11.31 5.20 4.54
C CYS A 104 -11.83 3.80 4.89
N ARG A 105 -12.51 3.12 3.95
CA ARG A 105 -12.93 1.72 4.15
C ARG A 105 -11.74 0.78 4.27
N ILE A 106 -10.74 0.91 3.40
CA ILE A 106 -9.52 0.09 3.43
C ILE A 106 -8.74 0.32 4.72
N ILE A 107 -8.59 1.57 5.17
CA ILE A 107 -7.87 1.86 6.41
C ILE A 107 -8.61 1.30 7.63
N ARG A 108 -9.95 1.37 7.68
CA ARG A 108 -10.74 0.85 8.81
C ARG A 108 -10.80 -0.68 8.85
N HIS A 109 -11.00 -1.31 7.70
CA HIS A 109 -11.42 -2.72 7.62
C HIS A 109 -10.42 -3.60 6.85
N GLY A 110 -9.38 -3.03 6.27
CA GLY A 110 -8.44 -3.72 5.40
C GLY A 110 -8.93 -3.84 3.96
N PHE A 111 -8.13 -4.53 3.14
CA PHE A 111 -8.44 -4.76 1.74
C PHE A 111 -9.56 -5.81 1.59
N SER A 112 -10.58 -5.46 0.80
CA SER A 112 -11.62 -6.40 0.40
C SER A 112 -11.29 -7.00 -0.97
N THR A 113 -11.54 -8.29 -1.17
CA THR A 113 -11.42 -8.90 -2.50
C THR A 113 -12.44 -8.26 -3.44
N LYS A 114 -11.98 -7.79 -4.60
CA LYS A 114 -12.84 -7.27 -5.65
C LYS A 114 -12.86 -8.29 -6.79
N LYS A 115 -14.04 -8.48 -7.40
CA LYS A 115 -14.18 -9.27 -8.62
C LYS A 115 -13.87 -8.35 -9.81
N GLU A 116 -12.71 -8.51 -10.42
CA GLU A 116 -12.41 -7.88 -11.71
C GLU A 116 -12.76 -8.85 -12.84
N ILE A 117 -13.56 -8.38 -13.80
CA ILE A 117 -14.09 -9.18 -14.92
C ILE A 117 -12.98 -9.93 -15.68
N LYS A 118 -11.76 -9.37 -15.74
CA LYS A 118 -10.62 -9.94 -16.48
C LYS A 118 -9.57 -10.66 -15.61
N ARG A 119 -9.57 -10.47 -14.29
CA ARG A 119 -8.47 -10.91 -13.41
C ARG A 119 -8.90 -11.77 -12.22
N GLY A 120 -10.19 -12.12 -12.13
CA GLY A 120 -10.72 -12.95 -11.07
C GLY A 120 -11.02 -12.18 -9.78
N ILE A 121 -11.11 -12.90 -8.66
CA ILE A 121 -11.44 -12.34 -7.35
C ILE A 121 -10.15 -12.17 -6.55
N GLY A 122 -9.81 -10.93 -6.18
CA GLY A 122 -8.59 -10.66 -5.44
C GLY A 122 -8.36 -9.19 -5.11
N VAL A 123 -7.19 -8.92 -4.52
CA VAL A 123 -6.67 -7.56 -4.33
C VAL A 123 -5.60 -7.34 -5.38
N PHE A 124 -5.83 -6.40 -6.30
CA PHE A 124 -4.92 -6.13 -7.41
C PHE A 124 -4.00 -4.97 -7.06
N THR A 125 -2.70 -5.25 -7.05
CA THR A 125 -1.65 -4.27 -6.79
C THR A 125 -0.70 -4.16 -7.98
N THR A 126 0.08 -3.09 -8.03
CA THR A 126 1.13 -2.88 -9.04
C THR A 126 2.47 -2.60 -8.37
N SER A 127 3.56 -2.80 -9.10
CA SER A 127 4.91 -2.41 -8.69
C SER A 127 5.27 -0.97 -9.07
N THR A 128 4.40 -0.24 -9.79
CA THR A 128 4.66 1.14 -10.25
C THR A 128 3.52 2.10 -9.92
N SER A 129 3.84 3.30 -9.45
CA SER A 129 2.88 4.34 -9.07
C SER A 129 2.23 5.09 -10.26
N GLY A 130 2.66 4.85 -11.50
CA GLY A 130 2.29 5.65 -12.67
C GLY A 130 0.85 5.54 -13.19
N ARG A 131 -0.03 4.79 -12.51
CA ARG A 131 -1.41 4.55 -12.98
C ARG A 131 -2.50 5.18 -12.12
N PHE A 132 -2.15 5.86 -11.02
CA PHE A 132 -3.14 6.18 -10.00
C PHE A 132 -2.98 7.58 -9.41
N TYR A 133 -4.12 8.24 -9.19
CA TYR A 133 -4.22 9.55 -8.55
C TYR A 133 -4.16 9.46 -7.02
N PHE A 134 -4.58 8.32 -6.44
CA PHE A 134 -4.45 8.02 -5.01
C PHE A 134 -3.86 6.63 -4.84
N VAL A 135 -2.86 6.54 -3.98
CA VAL A 135 -2.02 5.36 -3.83
C VAL A 135 -1.91 5.01 -2.35
N VAL A 136 -2.27 3.79 -2.00
CA VAL A 136 -1.90 3.17 -0.72
C VAL A 136 -0.63 2.35 -0.97
N ILE A 137 0.39 2.61 -0.17
CA ILE A 137 1.71 1.97 -0.20
C ILE A 137 1.80 1.03 1.00
#